data_AF-A0A183NVK7-F1
#
_entry.id   AF-A0A183NVK7-F1
#
_cell.length_a   1.000
_cell.length_b   1.000
_cell.length_c   1.000
_cell.angle_alpha   90.00
_cell.angle_beta   90.00
_cell.angle_gamma   90.00
#
_symmetry.space_group_name_H-M   'P 1'
#
loop_
_entity.id
_entity.type
_entity.pdbx_description
1 polymer ?
#
loop_
_entity_poly.entity_id
_entity_poly.type
_entity_poly.pdbx_seq_one_letter_code
_entity_poly.pdbx_strand_id
1 'polypeptide(L)' 'MGVDDCLHENLKSHFTLDYPRFELLFCVQNENDPVISLLQSLCEQYPHVNSRLFIGKFKTAIDQSVAGL' A
#
# COMPACT_ATOMS: atom_id res chain seq x y z
N MET A 1 18.71 0.65 11.85
CA MET A 1 18.69 -0.22 10.66
C MET A 1 17.42 0.13 9.92
N GLY A 2 17.62 0.72 8.74
CA GLY A 2 16.58 1.40 7.97
C GLY A 2 15.59 0.44 7.34
N VAL A 3 14.45 0.98 6.95
CA VAL A 3 13.52 0.33 6.03
C VAL A 3 14.34 -0.18 4.84
N ASP A 4 14.30 -1.49 4.64
CA ASP A 4 15.12 -2.22 3.68
C ASP A 4 15.13 -1.51 2.31
N ASP A 5 16.31 -1.18 1.76
CA ASP A 5 16.41 -0.48 0.47
C ASP A 5 15.68 -1.24 -0.66
N CYS A 6 15.59 -2.57 -0.56
CA CYS A 6 14.81 -3.36 -1.51
C CYS A 6 13.31 -3.10 -1.38
N LEU A 7 12.81 -2.81 -0.17
CA LEU A 7 11.41 -2.44 0.04
C LEU A 7 11.10 -1.08 -0.59
N HIS A 8 12.01 -0.11 -0.50
CA HIS A 8 11.86 1.18 -1.19
C HIS A 8 11.74 0.99 -2.70
N GLU A 9 12.71 0.32 -3.31
CA GLU A 9 12.72 0.13 -4.76
C GLU A 9 11.53 -0.70 -5.24
N ASN A 10 11.13 -1.72 -4.47
CA ASN A 10 9.92 -2.49 -4.77
C ASN A 10 8.66 -1.61 -4.76
N LEU A 11 8.45 -0.81 -3.72
CA LEU A 11 7.31 0.09 -3.62
C LEU A 11 7.30 1.14 -4.74
N LYS A 12 8.46 1.75 -5.01
CA LYS A 12 8.65 2.73 -6.08
C LYS A 12 8.33 2.16 -7.46
N SER A 13 8.69 0.90 -7.72
CA SER A 13 8.42 0.26 -9.02
C SER A 13 6.93 0.29 -9.41
N HIS A 14 6.03 0.19 -8.42
CA HIS A 14 4.58 0.25 -8.65
C HIS A 14 4.09 1.64 -9.06
N PHE A 15 4.74 2.72 -8.58
CA PHE A 15 4.42 4.09 -8.97
C PHE A 15 4.89 4.42 -10.40
N THR A 16 5.81 3.63 -10.95
CA THR A 16 6.34 3.84 -12.31
C THR A 16 5.68 2.96 -13.37
N LEU A 17 4.61 2.23 -13.03
CA LEU A 17 3.91 1.37 -13.97
C LEU A 17 3.15 2.19 -15.03
N ASP A 18 3.36 1.85 -16.30
CA ASP A 18 2.67 2.45 -17.44
C ASP A 18 1.36 1.69 -17.74
N TYR A 19 0.40 1.80 -16.82
CA TYR A 19 -0.96 1.29 -17.03
C TYR A 19 -1.96 2.44 -17.19
N PRO A 20 -2.92 2.33 -18.13
CA PRO A 20 -3.81 3.44 -18.48
C PRO A 20 -4.75 3.88 -17.35
N ARG A 21 -5.06 2.98 -16.40
CA ARG A 21 -5.88 3.30 -15.21
C ARG A 21 -5.66 2.27 -14.12
N PHE A 22 -5.09 2.68 -12.99
CA PHE A 22 -4.94 1.85 -11.80
C PHE A 22 -4.94 2.71 -10.53
N GLU A 23 -5.07 2.04 -9.38
CA GLU A 23 -4.98 2.65 -8.06
C GLU A 23 -4.13 1.75 -7.17
N LEU A 24 -3.23 2.34 -6.38
CA LEU A 24 -2.40 1.65 -5.40
C LEU A 24 -3.01 1.76 -4.01
N LEU A 25 -3.36 0.62 -3.40
CA LEU A 25 -3.91 0.56 -2.04
C LEU A 25 -2.89 -0.10 -1.12
N PHE A 26 -2.38 0.65 -0.15
CA PHE A 26 -1.44 0.16 0.84
C PHE A 26 -2.15 -0.03 2.18
N CYS A 27 -1.93 -1.19 2.81
CA CYS A 27 -2.47 -1.49 4.14
C CYS A 27 -1.33 -1.79 5.09
N VAL A 28 -1.22 -0.99 6.16
CA VAL A 28 -0.21 -1.16 7.20
C VAL A 28 -0.91 -1.44 8.53
N GLN A 29 -0.50 -2.51 9.20
CA GLN A 29 -1.18 -2.95 10.42
C GLN A 29 -0.85 -2.07 11.64
N ASN A 30 0.39 -1.58 11.74
CA ASN A 30 0.91 -0.83 12.87
C ASN A 30 1.16 0.63 12.47
N GLU A 31 0.57 1.56 13.19
CA GLU A 31 0.76 3.01 12.98
C GLU A 31 2.19 3.49 13.22
N ASN A 32 2.99 2.73 13.97
CA ASN A 32 4.39 3.02 14.23
C ASN A 32 5.34 2.33 13.23
N ASP A 33 4.80 1.69 12.19
CA ASP A 33 5.64 1.04 11.19
C ASP A 33 6.40 2.09 10.36
N PRO A 34 7.74 2.04 10.29
CA PRO A 34 8.53 3.02 9.56
C PRO A 34 8.23 3.04 8.05
N VAL A 35 7.59 2.01 7.50
CA VAL A 35 7.13 1.99 6.10
C VAL A 35 6.09 3.09 5.81
N ILE A 36 5.37 3.58 6.82
CA ILE A 36 4.36 4.63 6.64
C ILE A 36 5.00 5.92 6.11
N SER A 37 6.14 6.32 6.68
CA SER A 37 6.87 7.52 6.23
C SER A 37 7.38 7.36 4.81
N LEU A 38 7.81 6.14 4.45
CA LEU A 38 8.25 5.81 3.10
C LEU A 38 7.10 5.93 2.09
N LEU A 39 5.94 5.34 2.40
CA LEU A 39 4.76 5.38 1.55
C LEU A 39 4.22 6.80 1.39
N GLN A 40 4.21 7.59 2.47
CA GLN A 40 3.84 9.00 2.41
C GLN A 40 4.76 9.78 1.46
N SER A 41 6.08 9.60 1.57
CA SER A 41 7.05 10.25 0.68
C SER A 41 6.88 9.83 -0.78
N LEU A 42 6.56 8.57 -1.06
CA LEU A 42 6.29 8.11 -2.42
C LEU A 42 4.98 8.70 -2.97
N CYS A 43 3.91 8.76 -2.17
CA CYS A 43 2.67 9.42 -2.58
C CYS A 43 2.87 10.91 -2.92
N GLU A 44 3.72 11.62 -2.17
CA GLU A 44 4.07 13.02 -2.44
C GLU A 44 4.93 13.18 -3.71
N GLN A 45 5.84 12.24 -3.98
CA GLN A 45 6.68 12.25 -5.18
C GLN A 45 5.91 11.91 -6.47
N TYR A 46 4.86 11.10 -6.37
CA TYR A 46 4.07 10.62 -7.51
C TYR A 46 2.59 11.02 -7.40
N PRO A 47 2.25 12.32 -7.36
CA PRO A 47 0.87 12.79 -7.16
C PRO A 47 -0.06 12.48 -8.36
N HIS A 48 0.50 12.04 -9.48
CA HIS A 48 -0.24 11.61 -10.67
C HIS A 48 -0.75 10.17 -10.58
N VAL A 49 -0.17 9.37 -9.68
CA VAL A 49 -0.61 7.99 -9.42
C VAL A 49 -1.68 8.04 -8.33
N ASN A 50 -2.83 7.46 -8.58
CA ASN A 50 -3.87 7.37 -7.56
C ASN A 50 -3.44 6.35 -6.49
N SER A 51 -3.18 6.81 -5.26
CA SER A 51 -2.73 5.96 -4.17
C SER A 51 -3.41 6.29 -2.85
N ARG A 52 -3.63 5.26 -2.01
CA ARG A 52 -4.19 5.41 -0.67
C ARG A 52 -3.45 4.52 0.33
N LEU A 53 -3.27 5.07 1.54
CA LEU A 53 -2.68 4.36 2.67
C LEU A 53 -3.73 4.16 3.77
N PHE A 54 -3.95 2.91 4.17
CA PHE A 54 -4.80 2.53 5.28
C PHE A 54 -3.92 2.02 6.42
N ILE A 55 -4.12 2.59 7.61
CA ILE A 55 -3.39 2.22 8.81
C ILE A 55 -4.38 1.63 9.81
N GLY A 56 -4.11 0.42 10.29
CA GLY A 56 -4.86 -0.20 11.37
C GLY A 56 -5.10 -1.70 11.19
N LYS A 57 -5.77 -2.28 12.20
CA LYS A 57 -6.16 -3.69 12.19
C LYS A 57 -7.36 -3.88 11.27
N PHE A 58 -7.12 -4.40 10.07
CA PHE A 58 -8.19 -4.95 9.25
C PHE A 58 -8.76 -6.19 9.96
N LYS A 59 -9.99 -6.09 10.46
CA LYS A 59 -10.79 -7.27 10.75
C LYS A 59 -11.17 -7.82 9.37
N THR A 60 -10.46 -8.83 8.88
CA THR A 60 -10.83 -9.52 7.65
C THR A 60 -12.24 -10.08 7.85
N ALA A 61 -13.24 -9.36 7.37
CA ALA A 61 -14.51 -9.95 7.01
C ALA A 61 -14.22 -10.81 5.77
N ILE A 62 -13.63 -11.98 6.01
CA ILE A 62 -13.87 -13.11 5.12
C ILE A 62 -15.38 -13.34 5.19
N ASP A 63 -16.11 -12.80 4.23
CA ASP A 63 -17.51 -13.15 4.07
C ASP A 63 -17.57 -14.66 3.86
N GLN A 64 -18.13 -15.38 4.84
CA GLN A 64 -18.32 -16.82 4.81
C GLN A 64 -19.55 -17.23 3.97
N SER A 65 -20.06 -16.37 3.07
CA SER A 65 -21.30 -16.65 2.31
C SER A 65 -21.02 -17.17 0.89
N VAL A 66 -20.21 -18.23 0.78
CA VAL A 66 -20.37 -19.26 -0.26
C VAL A 66 -20.42 -20.63 0.41
N ALA A 67 -21.33 -20.79 1.36
CA ALA A 67 -21.74 -22.08 1.89
C ALA A 67 -23.29 -22.09 1.94
N GLY A 68 -23.90 -22.50 0.83
CA GLY A 68 -25.35 -22.60 0.69
C GLY A 68 -25.77 -22.76 -0.76
N LEU A 69 -25.26 -23.79 -1.44
CA LEU A 69 -26.00 -24.46 -2.52
C LEU A 69 -26.92 -25.51 -1.89
#